data_AF-A0A368UMH9-F1
#
_entry.id   AF-A0A368UMH9-F1
#
_cell.length_a   1.000
_cell.length_b   1.000
_cell.length_c   1.000
_cell.angle_alpha   90.00
_cell.angle_beta   90.00
_cell.angle_gamma   90.00
#
_symmetry.space_group_name_H-M   'P 1'
#
loop_
_entity.id
_entity.type
_entity.pdbx_description
1 polymer ?
#
loop_
_entity_poly.entity_id
_entity_poly.type
_entity_poly.pdbx_seq_one_letter_code
_entity_poly.pdbx_strand_id
1 'polypeptide(L)'
;MNRYKAEQARAHREARIGKTPAEIQALDQVDALNTRIRELAHKIHADRFPEEYDHYYDSIADAKDRSRGINPMSQEYIDKVNTRRQELGVAPLAENGMPVSNETWEIALREAENQLTR
;
A
#
# COMPACT_ATOMS: atom_id res chain seq x y z
N MET A 1 20.02 6.43 -13.52
CA MET A 1 19.29 6.64 -12.25
C MET A 1 18.20 7.68 -12.49
N ASN A 2 16.94 7.44 -12.12
CA ASN A 2 15.89 8.48 -12.27
C ASN A 2 16.03 9.55 -11.18
N ARG A 3 15.39 10.71 -11.36
CA ARG A 3 15.45 11.84 -10.42
C ARG A 3 15.06 11.44 -8.99
N TYR A 4 13.99 10.67 -8.85
CA TYR A 4 13.51 10.17 -7.55
C TYR A 4 14.57 9.36 -6.79
N LYS A 5 15.23 8.42 -7.47
CA LYS A 5 16.32 7.61 -6.86
C LYS A 5 17.54 8.47 -6.51
N ALA A 6 17.84 9.50 -7.31
CA ALA A 6 18.91 10.44 -7.00
C ALA A 6 18.58 11.30 -5.76
N GLU A 7 17.33 11.76 -5.63
CA GLU A 7 16.86 12.51 -4.46
C GLU A 7 16.86 11.64 -3.20
N GLN A 8 16.41 10.39 -3.27
CA GLN A 8 16.51 9.44 -2.16
C GLN A 8 17.97 9.20 -1.73
N ALA A 9 18.87 8.95 -2.69
CA ALA A 9 20.28 8.74 -2.39
C ALA A 9 20.94 9.98 -1.76
N ARG A 10 20.51 11.19 -2.17
CA ARG A 10 20.95 12.45 -1.59
C ARG A 10 20.46 12.60 -0.16
N ALA A 11 19.16 12.43 0.09
CA ALA A 11 18.58 12.49 1.44
C ALA A 11 19.23 11.48 2.40
N HIS A 12 19.47 10.25 1.91
CA HIS A 12 20.17 9.22 2.66
C HIS A 12 21.59 9.64 3.05
N ARG A 13 22.35 10.26 2.13
CA ARG A 13 23.68 10.80 2.42
C ARG A 13 23.62 11.95 3.41
N GLU A 14 22.74 12.92 3.19
CA GLU A 14 22.57 14.10 4.04
C GLU A 14 22.23 13.70 5.49
N ALA A 15 21.39 12.69 5.69
CA ALA A 15 21.05 12.18 7.02
C ALA A 15 22.25 11.60 7.81
N ARG A 16 23.37 11.29 7.14
CA ARG A 16 24.55 10.62 7.72
C ARG A 16 25.75 11.57 7.87
N ILE A 17 25.68 12.78 7.32
CA ILE A 17 26.74 13.78 7.44
C ILE A 17 26.86 14.20 8.92
N GLY A 18 28.09 14.17 9.45
CA GLY A 18 28.40 14.60 10.82
C GLY A 18 27.99 13.63 11.92
N LYS A 19 27.49 12.43 11.58
CA LYS A 19 27.15 11.38 12.55
C LYS A 19 28.32 10.46 12.83
N THR A 20 28.35 9.92 14.04
CA THR A 20 29.30 8.87 14.42
C THR A 20 28.98 7.55 13.70
N PRO A 21 29.96 6.62 13.57
CA PRO A 21 29.70 5.31 12.99
C PRO A 21 28.57 4.54 13.69
N ALA A 22 28.44 4.67 15.02
CA ALA A 22 27.38 4.02 15.78
C ALA A 22 25.99 4.59 15.46
N GLU A 23 25.87 5.91 15.31
CA GLU A 23 24.61 6.55 14.91
C GLU A 23 24.22 6.21 13.47
N ILE A 24 25.20 6.15 12.56
CA ILE A 24 24.97 5.72 11.17
C ILE A 24 24.45 4.28 11.16
N GLN A 25 25.08 3.39 11.93
CA GLN A 25 24.65 1.99 12.04
C GLN A 25 23.22 1.86 12.61
N ALA A 26 22.87 2.66 13.62
CA ALA A 26 21.52 2.67 14.17
C ALA A 26 20.49 3.15 13.13
N LEU A 27 20.83 4.18 12.33
CA LEU A 27 19.97 4.64 11.24
C LEU A 27 19.80 3.56 10.16
N ASP A 28 20.88 2.90 9.76
CA ASP A 28 20.83 1.84 8.75
C ASP A 28 19.98 0.65 9.23
N GLN A 29 20.00 0.32 10.51
CA GLN A 29 19.15 -0.71 11.11
C GLN A 29 17.66 -0.31 11.07
N VAL A 30 17.35 0.94 11.41
CA VAL A 30 15.99 1.48 11.35
C VAL A 30 15.48 1.51 9.91
N ASP A 31 16.30 1.98 8.96
CA ASP A 31 15.95 2.01 7.53
C ASP A 31 15.72 0.59 6.98
N ALA A 32 16.56 -0.38 7.37
CA ALA A 32 16.40 -1.78 7.00
C ALA A 32 15.12 -2.40 7.58
N LEU A 33 14.79 -2.12 8.85
CA LEU A 33 13.56 -2.57 9.47
C LEU A 33 12.33 -1.97 8.78
N ASN A 34 12.33 -0.66 8.54
CA ASN A 34 11.27 0.04 7.83
C ASN A 34 11.06 -0.50 6.41
N THR A 35 12.14 -0.87 5.73
CA THR A 35 12.07 -1.51 4.40
C THR A 35 11.37 -2.86 4.49
N ARG A 36 11.75 -3.70 5.46
CA ARG A 36 11.12 -5.02 5.68
C ARG A 36 9.65 -4.91 6.06
N ILE A 37 9.29 -3.95 6.93
CA ILE A 37 7.90 -3.67 7.30
C ILE A 37 7.09 -3.31 6.05
N ARG A 38 7.59 -2.41 5.20
CA ARG A 38 6.90 -2.04 3.96
C ARG A 38 6.74 -3.24 3.04
N GLU A 39 7.81 -4.00 2.78
CA GLU A 39 7.74 -5.19 1.91
C GLU A 39 6.72 -6.22 2.40
N LEU A 40 6.65 -6.46 3.71
CA LEU A 40 5.67 -7.36 4.31
C LEU A 40 4.25 -6.78 4.23
N ALA A 41 4.07 -5.49 4.51
CA ALA A 41 2.78 -4.82 4.40
C ALA A 41 2.23 -4.89 2.97
N HIS A 42 3.08 -4.70 1.96
CA HIS A 42 2.70 -4.87 0.56
C HIS A 42 2.15 -6.27 0.26
N LYS A 43 2.79 -7.33 0.78
CA LYS A 43 2.32 -8.70 0.61
C LYS A 43 0.98 -8.93 1.31
N ILE A 44 0.88 -8.50 2.57
CA ILE A 44 -0.35 -8.62 3.36
C ILE A 44 -1.51 -7.87 2.68
N HIS A 45 -1.25 -6.68 2.16
CA HIS A 45 -2.26 -5.87 1.47
C HIS A 45 -2.73 -6.55 0.19
N ALA A 46 -1.81 -7.02 -0.66
CA ALA A 46 -2.15 -7.75 -1.88
C ALA A 46 -2.95 -9.03 -1.60
N ASP A 47 -2.63 -9.77 -0.53
CA ASP A 47 -3.32 -11.02 -0.17
C ASP A 47 -4.70 -10.77 0.45
N ARG A 48 -4.83 -9.76 1.33
CA ARG A 48 -6.09 -9.49 2.06
C ARG A 48 -7.06 -8.59 1.29
N PHE A 49 -6.53 -7.67 0.50
CA PHE A 49 -7.29 -6.67 -0.26
C PHE A 49 -6.94 -6.70 -1.75
N PRO A 50 -7.04 -7.87 -2.44
CA PRO A 50 -6.69 -8.00 -3.85
C PRO A 50 -7.53 -7.10 -4.78
N GLU A 51 -8.77 -6.80 -4.39
CA GLU A 51 -9.71 -5.95 -5.11
C GLU A 51 -9.19 -4.53 -5.34
N GLU A 52 -8.27 -4.03 -4.50
CA GLU A 52 -7.72 -2.69 -4.66
C GLU A 52 -6.81 -2.57 -5.90
N TYR A 53 -6.45 -3.71 -6.49
CA TYR A 53 -5.62 -3.81 -7.68
C TYR A 53 -6.41 -4.25 -8.91
N ASP A 54 -7.73 -4.47 -8.82
CA ASP A 54 -8.55 -4.95 -9.96
C ASP A 54 -8.39 -4.03 -11.18
N HIS A 55 -8.37 -2.72 -10.94
CA HIS A 55 -8.23 -1.70 -11.98
C HIS A 55 -6.90 -1.76 -12.75
N TYR A 56 -5.87 -2.45 -12.24
CA TYR A 56 -4.61 -2.64 -12.96
C TYR A 56 -4.77 -3.54 -14.18
N TYR A 57 -5.83 -4.36 -14.20
CA TYR A 57 -6.17 -5.25 -15.30
C TYR A 57 -7.34 -4.74 -16.15
N ASP A 58 -7.78 -3.51 -15.92
CA ASP A 58 -8.83 -2.88 -16.72
C ASP A 58 -8.42 -2.78 -18.19
N SER A 59 -9.35 -3.10 -19.08
CA SER A 59 -9.24 -2.68 -20.47
C SER A 59 -9.41 -1.15 -20.58
N ILE A 60 -9.15 -0.60 -21.78
CA ILE A 60 -9.41 0.82 -22.06
C ILE A 60 -10.91 1.16 -21.85
N ALA A 61 -11.81 0.21 -22.10
CA ALA A 61 -13.24 0.40 -21.89
C ALA A 61 -13.57 0.43 -20.40
N ASP A 62 -13.07 -0.53 -19.63
CA ASP A 62 -13.30 -0.63 -18.19
C ASP A 62 -12.79 0.60 -17.45
N ALA A 63 -11.58 1.07 -17.78
CA ALA A 63 -11.00 2.28 -17.21
C ALA A 63 -11.86 3.53 -17.51
N LYS A 64 -12.47 3.60 -18.71
CA LYS A 64 -13.38 4.69 -19.07
C LYS A 64 -14.68 4.60 -18.28
N ASP A 65 -15.24 3.41 -18.08
CA ASP A 65 -16.44 3.22 -17.28
C ASP A 65 -16.18 3.63 -15.82
N ARG A 66 -15.04 3.24 -15.23
CA ARG A 66 -14.66 3.72 -13.88
C ARG A 66 -14.54 5.23 -13.80
N SER A 67 -13.96 5.88 -14.81
CA SER A 67 -13.87 7.35 -14.85
C SER A 67 -15.23 8.05 -14.93
N ARG A 68 -16.28 7.33 -15.35
CA ARG A 68 -17.67 7.80 -15.40
C ARG A 68 -18.47 7.42 -14.14
N GLY A 69 -17.83 6.82 -13.14
CA GLY A 69 -18.51 6.35 -11.93
C GLY A 69 -19.08 4.94 -12.03
N ILE A 70 -18.83 4.21 -13.12
CA ILE A 70 -19.41 2.88 -13.37
C ILE A 70 -18.36 1.82 -13.03
N ASN A 71 -18.67 0.92 -12.09
CA ASN A 71 -17.83 -0.24 -11.84
C ASN A 71 -18.06 -1.32 -12.93
N PRO A 72 -17.02 -1.73 -13.68
CA PRO A 72 -17.14 -2.77 -14.71
C PRO A 72 -17.36 -4.18 -14.14
N MET A 73 -17.18 -4.36 -12.82
CA MET A 73 -17.35 -5.65 -12.16
C MET A 73 -18.82 -6.02 -11.98
N SER A 74 -19.11 -7.33 -11.87
CA SER A 74 -20.48 -7.80 -11.62
C SER A 74 -20.97 -7.36 -10.22
N GLN A 75 -22.29 -7.16 -10.10
CA GLN A 75 -22.89 -6.78 -8.82
C GLN A 75 -22.60 -7.83 -7.72
N GLU A 76 -22.64 -9.12 -8.07
CA GLU A 76 -22.30 -10.21 -7.13
C GLU A 76 -20.89 -10.07 -6.57
N TYR A 77 -19.91 -9.72 -7.42
CA TYR A 77 -18.53 -9.50 -6.98
C TYR A 77 -18.43 -8.27 -6.07
N ILE A 78 -19.09 -7.18 -6.45
CA ILE A 78 -19.13 -5.93 -5.66
C ILE A 78 -19.70 -6.19 -4.27
N ASP A 79 -20.83 -6.88 -4.18
CA ASP A 79 -21.50 -7.19 -2.92
C ASP A 79 -20.64 -8.08 -2.03
N LYS A 80 -20.00 -9.10 -2.60
CA LYS A 80 -19.06 -9.98 -1.88
C LYS A 80 -17.87 -9.21 -1.31
N VAL A 81 -17.26 -8.34 -2.12
CA VAL A 81 -16.12 -7.51 -1.70
C VAL A 81 -16.55 -6.55 -0.60
N ASN A 82 -17.65 -5.83 -0.78
CA ASN A 82 -18.13 -4.87 0.21
C ASN A 82 -18.52 -5.55 1.53
N THR A 83 -19.12 -6.74 1.48
CA THR A 83 -19.40 -7.54 2.68
C THR A 83 -18.11 -7.88 3.42
N ARG A 84 -17.10 -8.41 2.74
CA ARG A 84 -15.79 -8.73 3.37
C ARG A 84 -15.12 -7.48 3.94
N ARG A 85 -15.19 -6.35 3.23
CA ARG A 85 -14.65 -5.06 3.69
C ARG A 85 -15.34 -4.59 4.98
N GLN A 86 -16.66 -4.70 5.05
CA GLN A 86 -17.42 -4.38 6.26
C GLN A 86 -17.06 -5.30 7.44
N GLU A 87 -16.91 -6.62 7.21
CA GLU A 87 -16.48 -7.58 8.24
C GLU A 87 -15.09 -7.24 8.80
N LEU A 88 -14.20 -6.71 7.95
CA LEU A 88 -12.87 -6.25 8.32
C LEU A 88 -12.85 -4.83 8.91
N GLY A 89 -14.01 -4.16 9.00
CA GLY A 89 -14.15 -2.81 9.53
C GLY A 89 -13.56 -1.72 8.64
N VAL A 90 -13.46 -1.94 7.33
CA VAL A 90 -13.01 -0.94 6.35
C VAL A 90 -14.15 -0.44 5.48
N ALA A 91 -14.04 0.80 5.01
CA ALA A 91 -15.05 1.39 4.15
C ALA A 91 -15.29 0.55 2.87
N PRO A 92 -16.54 0.44 2.38
CA PRO A 92 -16.83 -0.18 1.09
C PRO A 92 -16.14 0.57 -0.06
N LEU A 93 -16.05 -0.08 -1.22
CA LEU A 93 -15.55 0.58 -2.43
C LEU A 93 -16.53 1.66 -2.90
N ALA A 94 -16.01 2.66 -3.62
CA ALA A 94 -16.84 3.64 -4.31
C ALA A 94 -17.66 2.99 -5.45
N GLU A 95 -18.61 3.74 -6.02
CA GLU A 95 -19.46 3.30 -7.14
C GLU A 95 -18.65 2.85 -8.37
N ASN A 96 -17.45 3.37 -8.57
CA ASN A 96 -16.53 2.97 -9.64
C ASN A 96 -15.61 1.80 -9.27
N GLY A 97 -15.77 1.21 -8.08
CA GLY A 97 -14.95 0.12 -7.57
C GLY A 97 -13.57 0.52 -7.05
N MET A 98 -13.32 1.81 -6.83
CA MET A 98 -12.04 2.29 -6.28
C MET A 98 -12.10 2.41 -4.74
N PRO A 99 -10.98 2.21 -4.03
CA PRO A 99 -10.91 2.48 -2.60
C PRO A 99 -11.09 3.98 -2.31
N VAL A 100 -11.77 4.29 -1.21
CA VAL A 100 -12.07 5.68 -0.77
C VAL A 100 -11.18 6.17 0.38
N SER A 101 -10.39 5.28 0.96
CA SER A 101 -9.56 5.53 2.14
C SER A 101 -8.28 4.68 2.09
N ASN A 102 -7.33 4.98 2.97
CA ASN A 102 -6.10 4.20 3.15
C ASN A 102 -6.20 3.15 4.28
N GLU A 103 -7.41 2.86 4.79
CA GLU A 103 -7.62 2.01 5.97
C GLU A 103 -7.05 0.59 5.77
N THR A 104 -7.15 0.05 4.57
CA THR A 104 -6.61 -1.27 4.21
C THR A 104 -5.08 -1.31 4.29
N TRP A 105 -4.43 -0.23 3.87
CA TRP A 105 -2.98 -0.05 4.01
C TRP A 105 -2.56 0.11 5.46
N GLU A 106 -3.31 0.85 6.26
CA GLU A 106 -3.06 0.99 7.70
C GLU A 106 -3.15 -0.35 8.43
N ILE A 107 -4.15 -1.18 8.08
CA ILE A 107 -4.27 -2.55 8.61
C ILE A 107 -3.05 -3.38 8.21
N ALA A 108 -2.64 -3.35 6.94
CA ALA A 108 -1.51 -4.13 6.45
C ALA A 108 -0.17 -3.70 7.08
N LEU A 109 0.05 -2.38 7.23
CA LEU A 109 1.22 -1.82 7.89
C LEU A 109 1.29 -2.21 9.36
N ARG A 110 0.18 -2.03 10.09
CA ARG A 110 0.10 -2.39 11.51
C ARG A 110 0.35 -3.89 11.73
N GLU A 111 -0.19 -4.74 10.86
CA GLU A 111 0.05 -6.18 10.92
C GLU A 111 1.53 -6.51 10.65
N ALA A 112 2.14 -5.89 9.63
CA ALA A 112 3.56 -6.08 9.32
C ALA A 112 4.48 -5.61 10.45
N GLU A 113 4.18 -4.46 11.06
CA GLU A 113 4.87 -3.94 12.25
C GLU A 113 4.77 -4.93 13.40
N ASN A 114 3.56 -5.41 13.72
CA ASN A 114 3.34 -6.38 14.79
C ASN A 114 4.12 -7.69 14.57
N GLN A 115 4.29 -8.14 13.33
CA GLN A 115 5.02 -9.37 13.03
C GLN A 115 6.55 -9.22 13.10
N LEU A 116 7.09 -8.02 12.87
CA LEU A 116 8.53 -7.78 12.81
C LEU A 116 9.11 -7.12 14.08
N THR A 117 8.26 -6.63 14.98
CA THR A 117 8.67 -5.94 16.22
C THR A 117 8.26 -6.67 17.50
N ARG A 118 7.46 -7.73 17.41
CA ARG A 118 7.20 -8.67 18.51
C ARG A 118 8.25 -9.76 18.56
#